data_AF-A0A2T4B093-F1
#
_entry.id   AF-A0A2T4B093-F1
#
_cell.length_a   1.000
_cell.length_b   1.000
_cell.length_c   1.000
_cell.angle_alpha   90.00
_cell.angle_beta   90.00
_cell.angle_gamma   90.00
#
_symmetry.space_group_name_H-M   'P 1'
#
loop_
_entity.id
_entity.type
_entity.pdbx_description
1 polymer ?
#
loop_
_entity_poly.entity_id
_entity_poly.type
_entity_poly.pdbx_seq_one_letter_code
_entity_poly.pdbx_strand_id
1 'polypeptide(L)'
;MAEQSRIEAFINEALDRQVEGGHHALWDCLALVGLTAVNQGHNGAYLYKSALEKTPADSRHLLWRRYIDALSEMLIIVGMPKTLNALYAMMPLVDRGDLAYVKKTDWEADNSARGWEYARLTHGDGWPESFKAASAYAPDVAHIAMDVSMQNLLSDYSVHDGQATMALLVTVLIAMNCPVQASWHAKGFIRHGGDKNSLVHIAEFAKKIVVATGNSLPADFPTVEAMLEEP
;
A
#
# COMPACT_ATOMS: atom_id res chain seq x y z
N MET A 1 -14.71 -8.86 21.07
CA MET A 1 -15.57 -9.77 20.26
C MET A 1 -16.28 -9.02 19.13
N ALA A 2 -17.08 -7.98 19.40
CA ALA A 2 -17.78 -7.26 18.33
C ALA A 2 -16.85 -6.54 17.31
N GLU A 3 -15.70 -6.02 17.74
CA GLU A 3 -14.72 -5.42 16.84
C GLU A 3 -14.03 -6.44 15.94
N GLN A 4 -13.52 -7.54 16.52
CA GLN A 4 -12.90 -8.62 15.76
C GLN A 4 -13.82 -9.16 14.66
N SER A 5 -15.09 -9.41 14.96
CA SER A 5 -16.06 -9.87 13.95
C SER A 5 -16.30 -8.84 12.84
N ARG A 6 -16.22 -7.53 13.14
CA ARG A 6 -16.32 -6.48 12.10
C ARG A 6 -15.08 -6.47 11.20
N ILE A 7 -13.89 -6.62 11.77
CA ILE A 7 -12.63 -6.69 11.01
C ILE A 7 -12.61 -7.94 10.13
N GLU A 8 -13.00 -9.10 10.65
CA GLU A 8 -13.10 -10.34 9.87
C GLU A 8 -14.14 -10.23 8.75
N ALA A 9 -15.30 -9.64 9.01
CA ALA A 9 -16.30 -9.38 7.98
C ALA A 9 -15.76 -8.45 6.88
N PHE A 10 -15.03 -7.40 7.25
CA PHE A 10 -14.35 -6.53 6.28
C PHE A 10 -13.29 -7.27 5.46
N ILE A 11 -12.48 -8.13 6.11
CA ILE A 11 -11.49 -8.96 5.41
C ILE A 11 -12.18 -9.90 4.41
N ASN A 12 -13.30 -10.50 4.79
CA ASN A 12 -14.05 -11.37 3.88
C ASN A 12 -14.61 -10.58 2.69
N GLU A 13 -15.14 -9.37 2.90
CA GLU A 13 -15.53 -8.46 1.80
C GLU A 13 -14.34 -8.20 0.85
N ALA A 14 -13.15 -7.95 1.38
CA ALA A 14 -11.95 -7.72 0.59
C ALA A 14 -11.58 -8.94 -0.27
N LEU A 15 -11.65 -10.15 0.32
CA LEU A 15 -11.35 -11.40 -0.38
C LEU A 15 -12.39 -11.73 -1.44
N ASP A 16 -13.66 -11.41 -1.22
CA ASP A 16 -14.71 -11.64 -2.22
C ASP A 16 -14.53 -10.70 -3.42
N ARG A 17 -14.23 -9.42 -3.18
CA ARG A 17 -13.84 -8.47 -4.24
C ARG A 17 -12.57 -8.91 -4.98
N GLN A 18 -11.61 -9.51 -4.27
CA GLN A 18 -10.39 -10.04 -4.88
C GLN A 18 -10.70 -11.17 -5.87
N VAL A 19 -11.64 -12.05 -5.53
CA VAL A 19 -12.09 -13.14 -6.41
C VAL A 19 -12.84 -12.57 -7.62
N GLU A 20 -13.73 -11.61 -7.42
CA GLU A 20 -14.50 -10.97 -8.50
C GLU A 20 -13.60 -10.19 -9.49
N GLY A 21 -12.57 -9.51 -9.00
CA GLY A 21 -11.64 -8.74 -9.82
C GLY A 21 -10.51 -9.57 -10.46
N GLY A 22 -10.35 -10.84 -10.08
CA GLY A 22 -9.35 -11.74 -10.64
C GLY A 22 -7.90 -11.39 -10.28
N HIS A 23 -6.96 -11.80 -11.13
CA HIS A 23 -5.51 -11.74 -10.84
C HIS A 23 -4.93 -10.33 -10.72
N HIS A 24 -5.59 -9.32 -11.30
CA HIS A 24 -5.15 -7.92 -11.25
C HIS A 24 -5.79 -7.12 -10.11
N ALA A 25 -6.77 -7.68 -9.40
CA ALA A 25 -7.33 -7.02 -8.22
C ALA A 25 -6.31 -6.99 -7.07
N LEU A 26 -6.45 -6.00 -6.19
CA LEU A 26 -5.52 -5.74 -5.08
C LEU A 26 -6.24 -5.64 -3.74
N TRP A 27 -7.51 -6.01 -3.67
CA TRP A 27 -8.37 -5.75 -2.52
C TRP A 27 -7.85 -6.38 -1.24
N ASP A 28 -7.24 -7.56 -1.34
CA ASP A 28 -6.61 -8.24 -0.23
C ASP A 28 -5.35 -7.49 0.27
N CYS A 29 -4.53 -6.96 -0.65
CA CYS A 29 -3.35 -6.16 -0.35
C CYS A 29 -3.74 -4.80 0.24
N LEU A 30 -4.78 -4.15 -0.29
CA LEU A 30 -5.35 -2.92 0.26
C LEU A 30 -5.82 -3.14 1.70
N ALA A 31 -6.50 -4.26 1.97
CA ALA A 31 -6.93 -4.63 3.32
C ALA A 31 -5.71 -4.84 4.24
N LEU A 32 -4.70 -5.58 3.79
CA LEU A 32 -3.47 -5.83 4.54
C LEU A 32 -2.77 -4.54 4.93
N VAL A 33 -2.43 -3.68 3.95
CA VAL A 33 -1.66 -2.46 4.23
C VAL A 33 -2.47 -1.43 5.01
N GLY A 34 -3.78 -1.31 4.74
CA GLY A 34 -4.64 -0.39 5.48
C GLY A 34 -4.86 -0.83 6.94
N LEU A 35 -5.09 -2.12 7.21
CA LEU A 35 -5.14 -2.64 8.59
C LEU A 35 -3.81 -2.44 9.30
N THR A 36 -2.69 -2.67 8.61
CA THR A 36 -1.35 -2.41 9.14
C THR A 36 -1.18 -0.94 9.51
N ALA A 37 -1.62 -0.02 8.64
CA ALA A 37 -1.53 1.42 8.85
C ALA A 37 -2.25 1.91 10.12
N VAL A 38 -3.37 1.29 10.48
CA VAL A 38 -4.14 1.58 11.71
C VAL A 38 -3.77 0.68 12.91
N ASN A 39 -2.59 0.05 12.87
CA ASN A 39 -2.06 -0.82 13.93
C ASN A 39 -2.91 -2.08 14.21
N GLN A 40 -3.64 -2.55 13.20
CA GLN A 40 -4.44 -3.78 13.22
C GLN A 40 -3.83 -4.87 12.33
N GLY A 41 -2.54 -4.73 11.99
CA GLY A 41 -1.81 -5.62 11.09
C GLY A 41 -1.77 -7.09 11.51
N HIS A 42 -1.93 -7.40 12.80
CA HIS A 42 -2.01 -8.78 13.29
C HIS A 42 -3.17 -9.58 12.67
N ASN A 43 -4.24 -8.90 12.21
CA ASN A 43 -5.33 -9.51 11.45
C ASN A 43 -4.90 -10.00 10.06
N GLY A 44 -3.70 -9.64 9.60
CA GLY A 44 -3.06 -10.19 8.41
C GLY A 44 -2.94 -11.72 8.47
N ALA A 45 -2.82 -12.32 9.66
CA ALA A 45 -2.85 -13.78 9.83
C ALA A 45 -4.18 -14.39 9.37
N TYR A 46 -5.30 -13.79 9.77
CA TYR A 46 -6.64 -14.22 9.33
C TYR A 46 -6.79 -14.03 7.82
N LEU A 47 -6.45 -12.84 7.31
CA LEU A 47 -6.49 -12.54 5.88
C LEU A 47 -5.69 -13.55 5.06
N TYR A 48 -4.43 -13.80 5.43
CA TYR A 48 -3.55 -14.70 4.71
C TYR A 48 -4.03 -16.14 4.77
N LYS A 49 -4.47 -16.62 5.94
CA LYS A 49 -5.05 -17.96 6.06
C LYS A 49 -6.29 -18.13 5.18
N SER A 50 -7.22 -17.17 5.22
CA SER A 50 -8.45 -17.22 4.42
C SER A 50 -8.17 -17.14 2.92
N ALA A 51 -7.18 -16.34 2.50
CA ALA A 51 -6.73 -16.29 1.11
C ALA A 51 -6.06 -17.61 0.67
N LEU A 52 -5.24 -18.21 1.54
CA LEU A 52 -4.57 -19.49 1.28
C LEU A 52 -5.55 -20.65 1.05
N GLU A 53 -6.67 -20.68 1.77
CA GLU A 53 -7.72 -21.70 1.60
C GLU A 53 -8.34 -21.67 0.19
N LYS A 54 -8.40 -20.48 -0.43
CA LYS A 54 -8.91 -20.27 -1.80
C LYS A 54 -7.81 -20.34 -2.87
N THR A 55 -6.53 -20.35 -2.48
CA THR A 55 -5.39 -20.29 -3.41
C THR A 55 -4.88 -21.69 -3.76
N PRO A 56 -4.80 -22.05 -5.05
CA PRO A 56 -4.19 -23.31 -5.50
C PRO A 56 -2.78 -23.50 -4.94
N ALA A 57 -2.41 -24.76 -4.62
CA ALA A 57 -1.15 -25.06 -3.94
C ALA A 57 0.10 -24.56 -4.70
N ASP A 58 0.08 -24.66 -6.03
CA ASP A 58 1.15 -24.18 -6.92
C ASP A 58 1.27 -22.65 -6.96
N SER A 59 0.25 -21.92 -6.52
CA SER A 59 0.16 -20.45 -6.58
C SER A 59 0.37 -19.78 -5.21
N ARG A 60 0.55 -20.55 -4.13
CA ARG A 60 0.71 -20.02 -2.76
C ARG A 60 1.92 -19.11 -2.60
N HIS A 61 3.04 -19.47 -3.23
CA HIS A 61 4.25 -18.65 -3.23
C HIS A 61 4.03 -17.25 -3.83
N LEU A 62 3.15 -17.12 -4.84
CA LEU A 62 2.80 -15.83 -5.44
C LEU A 62 1.96 -14.98 -4.49
N LEU A 63 1.05 -15.60 -3.73
CA LEU A 63 0.27 -14.90 -2.71
C LEU A 63 1.18 -14.35 -1.61
N TRP A 64 2.09 -15.18 -1.09
CA TRP A 64 3.06 -14.74 -0.07
C TRP A 64 3.90 -13.57 -0.59
N ARG A 65 4.48 -13.73 -1.79
CA ARG A 65 5.28 -12.69 -2.44
C ARG A 65 4.50 -11.38 -2.56
N ARG A 66 3.25 -11.41 -3.05
CA ARG A 66 2.42 -10.21 -3.19
C ARG A 66 2.23 -9.50 -1.84
N TYR A 67 1.94 -10.24 -0.77
CA TYR A 67 1.71 -9.64 0.55
C TYR A 67 2.98 -9.04 1.15
N ILE A 68 4.12 -9.72 1.05
CA ILE A 68 5.37 -9.19 1.61
C ILE A 68 5.91 -7.99 0.82
N ASP A 69 5.72 -7.96 -0.51
CA ASP A 69 6.10 -6.81 -1.32
C ASP A 69 5.20 -5.61 -0.98
N ALA A 70 3.89 -5.80 -0.80
CA ALA A 70 2.99 -4.73 -0.38
C ALA A 70 3.37 -4.15 1.00
N LEU A 71 3.74 -5.00 1.97
CA LEU A 71 4.24 -4.55 3.27
C LEU A 71 5.60 -3.85 3.17
N SER A 72 6.49 -4.33 2.30
CA SER A 72 7.84 -3.76 2.13
C SER A 72 7.78 -2.39 1.45
N GLU A 73 6.98 -2.25 0.40
CA GLU A 73 6.73 -0.98 -0.27
C GLU A 73 6.17 0.07 0.70
N MET A 74 5.26 -0.33 1.59
CA MET A 74 4.63 0.59 2.54
C MET A 74 5.44 0.81 3.82
N LEU A 75 6.54 0.07 4.04
CA LEU A 75 7.30 0.04 5.29
C LEU A 75 7.71 1.43 5.79
N ILE A 76 8.22 2.28 4.90
CA ILE A 76 8.70 3.62 5.25
C ILE A 76 7.53 4.55 5.60
N ILE A 77 6.39 4.42 4.91
CA ILE A 77 5.21 5.26 5.11
C ILE A 77 4.44 4.85 6.36
N VAL A 78 4.19 3.55 6.53
CA VAL A 78 3.45 2.99 7.67
C VAL A 78 4.27 2.96 8.95
N GLY A 79 5.58 2.75 8.80
CA GLY A 79 6.52 2.58 9.90
C GLY A 79 6.79 1.11 10.23
N MET A 80 8.03 0.85 10.64
CA MET A 80 8.54 -0.49 10.94
C MET A 80 7.73 -1.23 12.02
N PRO A 81 7.37 -0.66 13.19
CA PRO A 81 6.70 -1.42 14.24
C PRO A 81 5.35 -2.00 13.80
N LYS A 82 4.53 -1.20 13.11
CA LYS A 82 3.23 -1.63 12.60
C LYS A 82 3.37 -2.71 11.52
N THR A 83 4.35 -2.54 10.64
CA THR A 83 4.67 -3.51 9.57
C THR A 83 5.13 -4.85 10.16
N LEU A 84 5.98 -4.84 11.18
CA LEU A 84 6.42 -6.05 11.87
C LEU A 84 5.28 -6.77 12.59
N ASN A 85 4.32 -6.04 13.19
CA ASN A 85 3.13 -6.64 13.79
C ASN A 85 2.31 -7.44 12.76
N ALA A 86 2.22 -6.97 11.52
CA ALA A 86 1.56 -7.71 10.44
C ALA A 86 2.39 -8.91 9.98
N LEU A 87 3.68 -8.69 9.70
CA LEU A 87 4.58 -9.73 9.21
C LEU A 87 4.67 -10.90 10.18
N TYR A 88 4.95 -10.63 11.46
CA TYR A 88 5.12 -11.67 12.48
C TYR A 88 3.85 -12.49 12.73
N ALA A 89 2.68 -11.89 12.56
CA ALA A 89 1.42 -12.62 12.68
C ALA A 89 1.22 -13.62 11.53
N MET A 90 1.69 -13.29 10.31
CA MET A 90 1.55 -14.17 9.14
C MET A 90 2.64 -15.23 9.04
N MET A 91 3.87 -14.96 9.48
CA MET A 91 5.04 -15.85 9.33
C MET A 91 4.79 -17.33 9.71
N PRO A 92 4.07 -17.68 10.81
CA PRO A 92 3.82 -19.08 11.18
C PRO A 92 2.96 -19.86 10.17
N LEU A 93 2.27 -19.18 9.26
CA LEU A 93 1.37 -19.76 8.26
C LEU A 93 2.06 -20.03 6.92
N VAL A 94 3.31 -19.58 6.75
CA VAL A 94 4.04 -19.63 5.48
C VAL A 94 4.77 -20.96 5.35
N ASP A 95 4.61 -21.63 4.21
CA ASP A 95 5.42 -22.80 3.89
C ASP A 95 6.88 -22.39 3.67
N ARG A 96 7.83 -23.13 4.25
CA ARG A 96 9.26 -22.79 4.09
C ARG A 96 9.72 -22.84 2.64
N GLY A 97 9.11 -23.67 1.79
CA GLY A 97 9.37 -23.75 0.36
C GLY A 97 9.00 -22.45 -0.38
N ASP A 98 7.97 -21.74 0.08
CA ASP A 98 7.54 -20.47 -0.53
C ASP A 98 8.58 -19.36 -0.32
N LEU A 99 9.45 -19.48 0.68
CA LEU A 99 10.52 -18.51 0.96
C LEU A 99 11.57 -18.42 -0.16
N ALA A 100 11.68 -19.45 -1.01
CA ALA A 100 12.58 -19.43 -2.17
C ALA A 100 12.16 -18.38 -3.23
N TYR A 101 10.90 -17.93 -3.19
CA TYR A 101 10.31 -17.01 -4.17
C TYR A 101 10.22 -15.56 -3.68
N VAL A 102 10.69 -15.29 -2.45
CA VAL A 102 10.74 -13.94 -1.90
C VAL A 102 11.72 -13.09 -2.69
N LYS A 103 11.28 -11.88 -3.08
CA LYS A 103 12.14 -10.91 -3.75
C LYS A 103 13.32 -10.53 -2.85
N LYS A 104 14.52 -10.54 -3.42
CA LYS A 104 15.72 -9.99 -2.79
C LYS A 104 16.11 -8.72 -3.52
N THR A 105 15.84 -7.57 -2.92
CA THR A 105 16.27 -6.28 -3.47
C THR A 105 17.79 -6.21 -3.48
N ASP A 106 18.36 -5.88 -4.63
CA ASP A 106 19.75 -5.45 -4.73
C ASP A 106 19.83 -3.98 -4.33
N TRP A 107 20.18 -3.75 -3.07
CA TRP A 107 20.23 -2.40 -2.48
C TRP A 107 21.36 -1.54 -3.04
N GLU A 108 22.32 -2.15 -3.73
CA GLU A 108 23.47 -1.46 -4.34
C GLU A 108 23.25 -1.19 -5.83
N ALA A 109 22.17 -1.71 -6.42
CA ALA A 109 21.84 -1.47 -7.82
C ALA A 109 21.47 0.01 -8.04
N ASP A 110 22.02 0.62 -9.09
CA ASP A 110 21.65 1.98 -9.49
C ASP A 110 20.26 2.00 -10.13
N ASN A 111 19.25 2.30 -9.31
CA ASN A 111 17.87 2.47 -9.71
C ASN A 111 17.47 3.96 -9.84
N SER A 112 18.44 4.87 -9.88
CA SER A 112 18.20 6.32 -9.81
C SER A 112 17.28 6.81 -10.92
N ALA A 113 17.56 6.46 -12.18
CA ALA A 113 16.77 6.87 -13.33
C ALA A 113 15.31 6.39 -13.23
N ARG A 114 15.09 5.15 -12.78
CA ARG A 114 13.76 4.57 -12.59
C ARG A 114 13.01 5.27 -11.46
N GLY A 115 13.66 5.51 -10.32
CA GLY A 115 13.04 6.21 -9.20
C GLY A 115 12.69 7.65 -9.52
N TRP A 116 13.54 8.37 -10.26
CA TRP A 116 13.25 9.74 -10.69
C TRP A 116 12.08 9.82 -11.65
N GLU A 117 11.98 8.90 -12.61
CA GLU A 117 10.82 8.86 -13.51
C GLU A 117 9.53 8.51 -12.75
N TYR A 118 9.58 7.54 -11.83
CA TYR A 118 8.48 7.24 -10.92
C TYR A 118 8.02 8.49 -10.14
N ALA A 119 8.96 9.23 -9.54
CA ALA A 119 8.65 10.38 -8.70
C ALA A 119 8.05 11.53 -9.53
N ARG A 120 8.64 11.81 -10.71
CA ARG A 120 8.14 12.79 -11.66
C ARG A 120 6.72 12.45 -12.12
N LEU A 121 6.47 11.20 -12.50
CA LEU A 121 5.15 10.76 -12.93
C LEU A 121 4.13 10.84 -11.79
N THR A 122 4.53 10.49 -10.57
CA THR A 122 3.66 10.52 -9.39
C THR A 122 3.28 11.95 -9.00
N HIS A 123 4.26 12.85 -8.91
CA HIS A 123 4.08 14.17 -8.29
C HIS A 123 3.93 15.32 -9.31
N GLY A 124 4.26 15.10 -10.58
CA GLY A 124 4.18 16.10 -11.65
C GLY A 124 5.49 16.87 -11.85
N ASP A 125 5.55 17.66 -12.92
CA ASP A 125 6.80 18.22 -13.43
C ASP A 125 7.46 19.26 -12.52
N GLY A 126 6.72 19.95 -11.64
CA GLY A 126 7.27 20.93 -10.67
C GLY A 126 7.72 20.33 -9.33
N TRP A 127 7.61 19.01 -9.18
CA TRP A 127 8.03 18.33 -7.96
C TRP A 127 9.55 18.36 -7.72
N PRO A 128 10.44 18.17 -8.71
CA PRO A 128 11.89 18.16 -8.48
C PRO A 128 12.42 19.41 -7.78
N GLU A 129 11.94 20.60 -8.16
CA GLU A 129 12.32 21.87 -7.53
C GLU A 129 11.83 21.94 -6.08
N SER A 130 10.58 21.52 -5.86
CA SER A 130 9.95 21.49 -4.53
C SER A 130 10.67 20.51 -3.60
N PHE A 131 11.00 19.32 -4.11
CA PHE A 131 11.74 18.29 -3.39
C PHE A 131 13.16 18.75 -3.06
N LYS A 132 13.86 19.38 -4.00
CA LYS A 132 15.19 19.96 -3.77
C LYS A 132 15.16 21.04 -2.68
N ALA A 133 14.15 21.92 -2.70
CA ALA A 133 13.98 22.93 -1.67
C ALA A 133 13.74 22.31 -0.28
N ALA A 134 12.86 21.30 -0.18
CA ALA A 134 12.60 20.57 1.07
C ALA A 134 13.86 19.82 1.57
N SER A 135 14.63 19.24 0.66
CA SER A 135 15.85 18.47 0.97
C SER A 135 16.92 19.31 1.64
N ALA A 136 16.96 20.62 1.40
CA ALA A 136 17.90 21.53 2.07
C ALA A 136 17.65 21.64 3.58
N TYR A 137 16.43 21.39 4.04
CA TYR A 137 16.07 21.45 5.47
C TYR A 137 16.32 20.12 6.19
N ALA A 138 16.18 19.00 5.48
CA ALA A 138 16.28 17.66 6.06
C ALA A 138 16.88 16.66 5.05
N PRO A 139 18.21 16.70 4.82
CA PRO A 139 18.86 15.89 3.80
C PRO A 139 18.72 14.38 4.02
N ASP A 140 18.75 13.92 5.27
CA ASP A 140 18.57 12.49 5.59
C ASP A 140 17.14 12.01 5.27
N VAL A 141 16.14 12.86 5.50
CA VAL A 141 14.75 12.55 5.13
C VAL A 141 14.61 12.47 3.61
N ALA A 142 15.25 13.38 2.88
CA ALA A 142 15.28 13.34 1.42
C ALA A 142 15.97 12.09 0.88
N HIS A 143 17.11 11.70 1.46
CA HIS A 143 17.84 10.49 1.09
C HIS A 143 16.96 9.24 1.31
N ILE A 144 16.32 9.10 2.46
CA ILE A 144 15.44 7.96 2.74
C ILE A 144 14.21 7.96 1.81
N ALA A 145 13.59 9.12 1.60
CA ALA A 145 12.41 9.23 0.74
C ALA A 145 12.75 8.88 -0.73
N MET A 146 13.84 9.41 -1.27
CA MET A 146 14.19 9.22 -2.66
C MET A 146 14.86 7.85 -2.88
N ASP A 147 15.94 7.58 -2.17
CA ASP A 147 16.85 6.47 -2.50
C ASP A 147 16.31 5.15 -1.94
N VAL A 148 15.83 5.15 -0.70
CA VAL A 148 15.29 3.93 -0.07
C VAL A 148 13.88 3.67 -0.55
N SER A 149 12.98 4.65 -0.47
CA SER A 149 11.56 4.44 -0.80
C SER A 149 11.31 4.47 -2.31
N MET A 150 11.51 5.60 -2.98
CA MET A 150 11.11 5.75 -4.39
C MET A 150 11.96 4.90 -5.35
N GLN A 151 13.29 4.96 -5.26
CA GLN A 151 14.18 4.23 -6.19
C GLN A 151 14.15 2.72 -5.98
N ASN A 152 14.29 2.26 -4.73
CA ASN A 152 14.50 0.83 -4.45
C ASN A 152 13.22 0.05 -4.17
N LEU A 153 12.14 0.70 -3.73
CA LEU A 153 10.89 0.02 -3.38
C LEU A 153 9.75 0.39 -4.34
N LEU A 154 9.31 1.64 -4.35
CA LEU A 154 8.07 2.04 -5.01
C LEU A 154 8.14 2.08 -6.55
N SER A 155 9.33 2.24 -7.11
CA SER A 155 9.52 2.20 -8.57
C SER A 155 9.76 0.79 -9.13
N ASP A 156 9.88 -0.22 -8.28
CA ASP A 156 10.04 -1.61 -8.70
C ASP A 156 8.68 -2.25 -9.00
N TYR A 157 8.31 -2.26 -10.29
CA TYR A 157 7.05 -2.83 -10.77
C TYR A 157 7.06 -4.34 -11.00
N SER A 158 7.98 -5.08 -10.38
CA SER A 158 8.05 -6.53 -10.54
C SER A 158 6.91 -7.30 -9.86
N VAL A 159 6.14 -6.66 -8.97
CA VAL A 159 4.99 -7.26 -8.26
C VAL A 159 3.75 -6.37 -8.34
N HIS A 160 3.86 -5.10 -7.95
CA HIS A 160 2.80 -4.11 -8.08
C HIS A 160 3.21 -3.07 -9.12
N ASP A 161 2.41 -2.86 -10.15
CA ASP A 161 2.66 -1.78 -11.10
C ASP A 161 2.39 -0.39 -10.50
N GLY A 162 2.66 0.67 -11.27
CA GLY A 162 2.48 2.04 -10.78
C GLY A 162 1.07 2.35 -10.27
N GLN A 163 0.03 1.84 -10.94
CA GLN A 163 -1.36 2.03 -10.50
C GLN A 163 -1.63 1.27 -9.20
N ALA A 164 -1.13 0.04 -9.08
CA ALA A 164 -1.24 -0.79 -7.89
C ALA A 164 -0.54 -0.14 -6.68
N THR A 165 0.71 0.31 -6.86
CA THR A 165 1.48 1.00 -5.82
C THR A 165 0.79 2.28 -5.37
N MET A 166 0.20 3.06 -6.30
CA MET A 166 -0.59 4.25 -5.95
C MET A 166 -1.85 3.88 -5.14
N ALA A 167 -2.54 2.79 -5.47
CA ALA A 167 -3.71 2.34 -4.72
C ALA A 167 -3.34 1.93 -3.27
N LEU A 168 -2.20 1.27 -3.08
CA LEU A 168 -1.65 0.95 -1.76
C LEU A 168 -1.35 2.23 -0.96
N LEU A 169 -0.65 3.20 -1.56
CA LEU A 169 -0.32 4.48 -0.93
C LEU A 169 -1.56 5.28 -0.54
N VAL A 170 -2.52 5.44 -1.45
CA VAL A 170 -3.78 6.14 -1.16
C VAL A 170 -4.50 5.47 0.00
N THR A 171 -4.56 4.14 0.01
CA THR A 171 -5.22 3.38 1.08
C THR A 171 -4.56 3.62 2.44
N VAL A 172 -3.23 3.49 2.50
CA VAL A 172 -2.44 3.73 3.71
C VAL A 172 -2.59 5.17 4.21
N LEU A 173 -2.47 6.15 3.32
CA LEU A 173 -2.48 7.57 3.70
C LEU A 173 -3.85 8.05 4.14
N ILE A 174 -4.93 7.54 3.54
CA ILE A 174 -6.28 7.74 4.06
C ILE A 174 -6.41 7.11 5.44
N ALA A 175 -5.99 5.84 5.59
CA ALA A 175 -6.10 5.13 6.87
C ALA A 175 -5.29 5.79 8.01
N MET A 176 -4.17 6.45 7.67
CA MET A 176 -3.32 7.20 8.61
C MET A 176 -3.78 8.64 8.87
N ASN A 177 -4.86 9.10 8.25
CA ASN A 177 -5.30 10.49 8.30
C ASN A 177 -4.23 11.49 7.79
N CYS A 178 -3.63 11.20 6.62
CA CYS A 178 -2.65 12.06 5.96
C CYS A 178 -3.23 12.68 4.67
N PRO A 179 -4.15 13.67 4.77
CA PRO A 179 -4.93 14.14 3.64
C PRO A 179 -4.10 14.77 2.53
N VAL A 180 -3.05 15.53 2.87
CA VAL A 180 -2.17 16.19 1.89
C VAL A 180 -1.46 15.15 1.01
N GLN A 181 -0.86 14.14 1.64
CA GLN A 181 -0.15 13.09 0.94
C GLN A 181 -1.13 12.16 0.21
N ALA A 182 -2.31 11.88 0.78
CA ALA A 182 -3.37 11.17 0.08
C ALA A 182 -3.76 11.87 -1.23
N SER A 183 -3.89 13.20 -1.24
CA SER A 183 -4.14 13.97 -2.47
C SER A 183 -3.00 13.85 -3.49
N TRP A 184 -1.74 13.91 -3.04
CA TRP A 184 -0.59 13.74 -3.95
C TRP A 184 -0.63 12.38 -4.66
N HIS A 185 -0.89 11.31 -3.93
CA HIS A 185 -0.93 9.96 -4.48
C HIS A 185 -2.24 9.63 -5.21
N ALA A 186 -3.35 10.31 -4.88
CA ALA A 186 -4.58 10.27 -5.67
C ALA A 186 -4.36 10.84 -7.09
N LYS A 187 -3.65 11.98 -7.19
CA LYS A 187 -3.24 12.52 -8.49
C LYS A 187 -2.23 11.62 -9.20
N GLY A 188 -1.28 11.05 -8.45
CA GLY A 188 -0.36 10.03 -8.94
C GLY A 188 -1.09 8.84 -9.55
N PHE A 189 -2.13 8.31 -8.88
CA PHE A 189 -2.95 7.21 -9.37
C PHE A 189 -3.51 7.48 -10.77
N ILE A 190 -4.03 8.69 -11.00
CA ILE A 190 -4.54 9.11 -12.33
C ILE A 190 -3.40 9.18 -13.36
N ARG A 191 -2.24 9.73 -12.99
CA ARG A 191 -1.07 9.83 -13.88
C ARG A 191 -0.48 8.47 -14.26
N HIS A 192 -0.60 7.48 -13.37
CA HIS A 192 -0.22 6.08 -13.61
C HIS A 192 -1.28 5.29 -14.40
N GLY A 193 -2.31 5.95 -14.93
CA GLY A 193 -3.31 5.35 -15.82
C GLY A 193 -4.59 4.87 -15.12
N GLY A 194 -4.70 5.07 -13.81
CA GLY A 194 -5.92 4.79 -13.07
C GLY A 194 -7.06 5.76 -13.40
N ASP A 195 -8.31 5.32 -13.21
CA ASP A 195 -9.49 6.15 -13.43
C ASP A 195 -10.11 6.65 -12.12
N LYS A 196 -10.88 7.74 -12.21
CA LYS A 196 -11.52 8.36 -11.05
C LYS A 196 -12.49 7.41 -10.33
N ASN A 197 -13.21 6.55 -11.04
CA ASN A 197 -14.20 5.66 -10.43
C ASN A 197 -13.50 4.59 -9.58
N SER A 198 -12.43 3.98 -10.09
CA SER A 198 -11.58 3.07 -9.32
C SER A 198 -11.00 3.75 -8.08
N LEU A 199 -10.52 4.98 -8.21
CA LEU A 199 -9.99 5.76 -7.09
C LEU A 199 -11.04 6.04 -6.01
N VAL A 200 -12.29 6.33 -6.39
CA VAL A 200 -13.41 6.47 -5.43
C VAL A 200 -13.59 5.19 -4.64
N HIS A 201 -13.64 4.03 -5.30
CA HIS A 201 -13.81 2.76 -4.60
C HIS A 201 -12.63 2.43 -3.67
N ILE A 202 -11.40 2.74 -4.07
CA ILE A 202 -10.21 2.59 -3.23
C ILE A 202 -10.31 3.49 -2.00
N ALA A 203 -10.65 4.77 -2.18
CA ALA A 203 -10.77 5.72 -1.08
C ALA A 203 -11.90 5.34 -0.10
N GLU A 204 -13.06 4.93 -0.61
CA GLU A 204 -14.16 4.42 0.22
C GLU A 204 -13.76 3.17 0.99
N PHE A 205 -13.05 2.24 0.34
CA PHE A 205 -12.54 1.04 0.98
C PHE A 205 -11.56 1.37 2.11
N ALA A 206 -10.63 2.31 1.89
CA ALA A 206 -9.73 2.80 2.92
C ALA A 206 -10.48 3.43 4.12
N LYS A 207 -11.51 4.23 3.85
CA LYS A 207 -12.38 4.79 4.91
C LYS A 207 -13.11 3.69 5.70
N LYS A 208 -13.58 2.63 5.01
CA LYS A 208 -14.20 1.47 5.67
C LYS A 208 -13.24 0.74 6.60
N ILE A 209 -11.95 0.62 6.26
CA ILE A 209 -10.93 0.04 7.15
C ILE A 209 -10.92 0.78 8.49
N VAL A 210 -10.82 2.12 8.44
CA VAL A 210 -10.77 2.97 9.64
C VAL A 210 -12.00 2.74 10.52
N VAL A 211 -13.20 2.70 9.92
CA VAL A 211 -14.46 2.47 10.64
C VAL A 211 -14.55 1.06 11.22
N ALA A 212 -14.13 0.04 10.47
CA ALA A 212 -14.18 -1.36 10.90
C ALA A 212 -13.32 -1.61 12.15
N THR A 213 -12.20 -0.89 12.27
CA THR A 213 -11.28 -0.95 13.41
C THR A 213 -11.62 0.01 14.54
N GLY A 214 -12.82 0.60 14.53
CA GLY A 214 -13.28 1.52 15.57
C GLY A 214 -12.57 2.88 15.60
N ASN A 215 -11.75 3.19 14.60
CA ASN A 215 -11.13 4.50 14.43
C ASN A 215 -12.10 5.44 13.69
N SER A 216 -11.76 6.72 13.63
CA SER A 216 -12.49 7.72 12.85
C SER A 216 -11.54 8.60 12.05
N LEU A 217 -12.03 9.09 10.90
CA LEU A 217 -11.42 10.20 10.19
C LEU A 217 -12.13 11.50 10.56
N PRO A 218 -11.42 12.64 10.51
CA PRO A 218 -12.06 13.94 10.58
C PRO A 218 -13.16 14.10 9.53
N ALA A 219 -14.22 14.83 9.87
CA ALA A 219 -15.35 15.06 8.97
C ALA A 219 -14.96 15.82 7.70
N ASP A 220 -13.86 16.59 7.78
CA ASP A 220 -13.26 17.37 6.70
C ASP A 220 -12.15 16.63 5.94
N PHE A 221 -11.99 15.31 6.15
CA PHE A 221 -11.09 14.52 5.30
C PHE A 221 -11.57 14.61 3.84
N PRO A 222 -10.70 14.96 2.88
CA PRO A 222 -11.12 15.32 1.53
C PRO A 222 -11.88 14.20 0.82
N THR A 223 -12.79 14.59 -0.06
CA THR A 223 -13.39 13.69 -1.06
C THR A 223 -12.38 13.43 -2.18
N VAL A 224 -12.64 12.42 -3.01
CA VAL A 224 -11.77 12.16 -4.18
C VAL A 224 -11.78 13.34 -5.14
N GLU A 225 -12.92 14.01 -5.29
CA GLU A 225 -13.04 15.28 -6.02
C GLU A 225 -12.03 16.31 -5.50
N ALA A 226 -12.08 16.61 -4.19
CA ALA A 226 -11.21 17.59 -3.57
C ALA A 226 -9.73 17.18 -3.60
N MET A 227 -9.42 15.88 -3.50
CA MET A 227 -8.05 15.36 -3.64
C MET A 227 -7.46 15.61 -5.04
N LEU A 228 -8.30 15.63 -6.08
CA LEU A 228 -7.90 15.78 -7.47
C LEU A 228 -7.90 17.24 -7.95
N GLU A 229 -8.45 18.18 -7.18
CA GLU A 229 -8.39 19.62 -7.50
C GLU A 229 -6.94 20.11 -7.52
N GLU A 230 -6.60 20.98 -8.48
CA GLU A 230 -5.29 21.64 -8.49
C GLU A 230 -5.21 22.67 -7.35
N PRO A 231 -4.05 22.79 -6.67
CA PRO A 231 -3.87 23.76 -5.59
C PRO A 231 -3.93 25.22 -6.09
#